data_AF-A0A537YDN5-F1
#
_entry.id   AF-A0A537YDN5-F1
#
_cell.length_a   1.000
_cell.length_b   1.000
_cell.length_c   1.000
_cell.angle_alpha   90.00
_cell.angle_beta   90.00
_cell.angle_gamma   90.00
#
_symmetry.space_group_name_H-M   'P 1'
#
loop_
_entity.id
_entity.type
_entity.pdbx_description
1 polymer ?
#
loop_
_entity_poly.entity_id
_entity_poly.type
_entity_poly.pdbx_seq_one_letter_code
_entity_poly.pdbx_strand_id
1 'polypeptide(L)'
;MIPEPEVATVPAEAPAASDRSAPIVSVRNLVKHFPIRGKTLFRSVVGEVQAVSGVSFDLFPGHTLGLVGESGCGKSTTGRSILQLLRPTSGEVFYGGRDLTKLSSAELRPVRRDLQIVFQDPYASLDPRMPVSELVAEPLRIHNRYDDGGKERV
;
A
#
# COMPACT_ATOMS: atom_id res chain seq x y z
N MET A 1 9.01 16.95 33.56
CA MET A 1 9.23 15.50 33.43
C MET A 1 7.99 14.94 32.77
N ILE A 2 8.04 14.73 31.45
CA ILE A 2 6.92 14.15 30.70
C ILE A 2 6.94 12.66 31.03
N PRO A 3 5.84 12.05 31.52
CA PRO A 3 5.80 10.61 31.75
C PRO A 3 6.05 9.90 30.41
N GLU A 4 6.92 8.90 30.40
CA GLU A 4 7.13 8.07 29.22
C GLU A 4 5.81 7.40 28.83
N PRO A 5 5.42 7.40 27.54
CA PRO A 5 4.21 6.72 27.13
C PRO A 5 4.36 5.22 27.40
N GLU A 6 3.54 4.71 28.30
CA GLU A 6 3.40 3.28 28.53
C GLU A 6 2.89 2.63 27.24
N VAL A 7 3.78 1.90 26.55
CA VAL A 7 3.43 1.16 25.33
C VAL A 7 2.54 0.00 25.77
N ALA A 8 1.22 0.22 25.70
CA ALA A 8 0.25 -0.85 25.88
C ALA A 8 0.55 -1.96 24.87
N THR A 9 1.04 -3.09 25.36
CA THR A 9 1.17 -4.32 24.57
C THR A 9 -0.24 -4.88 24.38
N VAL A 10 -0.91 -4.45 23.32
CA VAL A 10 -2.16 -5.08 22.90
C VAL A 10 -1.80 -6.52 22.52
N PRO A 11 -2.34 -7.55 23.19
CA PRO A 11 -2.14 -8.92 22.77
C PRO A 11 -2.65 -9.04 21.34
N ALA A 12 -1.80 -9.47 20.41
CA ALA A 12 -2.23 -9.76 19.05
C ALA A 12 -3.18 -10.97 19.12
N GLU A 13 -4.48 -10.72 19.25
CA GLU A 13 -5.49 -11.75 19.11
C GLU A 13 -5.36 -12.32 17.70
N ALA A 14 -4.89 -13.56 17.62
CA ALA A 14 -4.67 -14.22 16.34
C ALA A 14 -6.00 -14.25 15.58
N PRO A 15 -6.07 -13.70 14.36
CA PRO A 15 -7.32 -13.67 13.62
C PRO A 15 -7.83 -15.11 13.44
N ALA A 16 -9.14 -15.27 13.67
CA ALA A 16 -9.87 -16.53 13.50
C ALA A 16 -9.45 -17.21 12.19
N ALA A 17 -9.25 -18.53 12.26
CA ALA A 17 -8.70 -19.34 11.18
C ALA A 17 -9.55 -19.28 9.91
N SER A 18 -9.32 -18.25 9.09
CA SER A 18 -9.56 -18.33 7.65
C SER A 18 -8.66 -19.43 7.10
N ASP A 19 -9.13 -20.12 6.07
CA ASP A 19 -8.41 -21.20 5.42
C ASP A 19 -6.99 -20.74 5.05
N ARG A 20 -6.01 -21.08 5.90
CA ARG A 20 -4.62 -20.63 5.77
C ARG A 20 -3.90 -21.30 4.60
N SER A 21 -4.60 -22.19 3.87
CA SER A 21 -4.05 -22.92 2.73
C SER A 21 -3.91 -22.06 1.47
N ALA A 22 -4.69 -20.98 1.34
CA ALA A 22 -4.65 -20.08 0.19
C ALA A 22 -3.90 -18.77 0.51
N PRO A 23 -3.10 -18.23 -0.44
CA PRO A 23 -2.44 -16.95 -0.25
C PRO A 23 -3.46 -15.80 -0.25
N ILE A 24 -3.30 -14.86 0.69
CA ILE A 24 -4.13 -13.65 0.73
C ILE A 24 -3.66 -12.64 -0.33
N VAL A 25 -2.35 -12.57 -0.60
CA VAL A 25 -1.77 -11.81 -1.70
C VAL A 25 -0.89 -12.74 -2.53
N SER A 26 -1.09 -12.73 -3.84
CA SER A 26 -0.26 -13.49 -4.78
C SER A 26 0.26 -12.55 -5.86
N VAL A 27 1.57 -12.54 -6.05
CA VAL A 27 2.27 -11.71 -7.05
C VAL A 27 2.90 -12.64 -8.07
N ARG A 28 2.62 -12.39 -9.36
CA ARG A 28 3.07 -13.23 -10.47
C ARG A 28 3.76 -12.38 -11.52
N ASN A 29 5.05 -12.62 -11.73
CA ASN A 29 5.90 -12.00 -12.74
C ASN A 29 5.76 -10.48 -12.81
N LEU A 30 5.74 -9.82 -11.65
CA LEU A 30 5.51 -8.38 -11.54
C LEU A 30 6.69 -7.62 -12.14
N VAL A 31 6.43 -6.81 -13.16
CA VAL A 31 7.43 -5.96 -13.83
C VAL A 31 6.96 -4.51 -13.77
N LYS A 32 7.89 -3.59 -13.53
CA LYS A 32 7.61 -2.15 -13.61
C LYS A 32 8.76 -1.41 -14.27
N HIS A 33 8.46 -0.79 -15.41
CA HIS A 33 9.36 0.14 -16.10
C HIS A 33 8.89 1.58 -15.91
N PHE A 34 9.85 2.51 -15.88
CA PHE A 34 9.61 3.94 -15.93
C PHE A 34 10.27 4.54 -17.17
N PRO A 35 9.54 5.27 -18.02
CA PRO A 35 10.12 5.88 -19.20
C PRO A 35 11.03 7.04 -18.83
N ILE A 36 12.23 7.06 -19.41
CA ILE A 36 13.13 8.21 -19.40
C ILE A 36 12.71 9.10 -20.56
N ARG A 37 12.26 10.32 -20.26
CA ARG A 37 11.84 11.29 -21.27
C ARG A 37 12.99 12.23 -21.60
N GLY A 38 13.24 12.42 -22.90
CA GLY A 38 14.24 13.37 -23.40
C GLY A 38 13.88 14.82 -23.07
N LYS A 39 14.89 15.69 -23.02
CA LYS A 39 14.75 17.14 -22.74
C LYS A 39 14.32 17.98 -23.95
N THR A 40 14.05 17.36 -25.10
CA THR A 40 13.65 18.07 -26.32
C THR A 40 12.18 18.50 -26.24
N LEU A 41 11.78 19.49 -27.06
CA LEU A 41 10.40 19.97 -27.16
C LEU A 41 9.37 18.84 -27.41
N PHE A 42 9.80 17.72 -28.00
CA PHE A 42 8.94 16.59 -28.38
C PHE A 42 8.83 15.48 -27.32
N ARG A 43 9.46 15.63 -26.14
CA ARG A 43 9.31 14.74 -24.96
C ARG A 43 9.36 13.22 -25.28
N SER A 44 10.13 12.84 -26.30
CA SER A 44 10.24 11.45 -26.75
C SER A 44 10.81 10.57 -25.64
N VAL A 45 10.37 9.31 -25.58
CA VAL A 45 10.96 8.32 -24.67
C VAL A 45 12.32 7.93 -25.25
N VAL A 46 13.38 8.15 -24.47
CA VAL A 46 14.77 7.91 -24.88
C VAL A 46 15.40 6.69 -24.18
N GLY A 47 14.65 6.04 -23.30
CA GLY A 47 15.05 4.84 -22.58
C GLY A 47 14.02 4.47 -21.50
N GLU A 48 14.29 3.40 -20.77
CA GLU A 48 13.45 2.96 -19.65
C GLU A 48 14.33 2.52 -18.47
N VAL A 49 13.87 2.80 -17.26
CA VAL A 49 14.42 2.23 -16.02
C VAL A 49 13.53 1.07 -15.61
N GLN A 50 14.08 -0.14 -15.61
CA GLN A 50 13.42 -1.31 -15.04
C GLN A 50 13.56 -1.28 -13.52
N ALA A 51 12.49 -0.87 -12.83
CA ALA A 51 12.48 -0.73 -11.38
C ALA A 51 12.03 -2.00 -10.65
N VAL A 52 11.31 -2.91 -11.33
CA VAL A 52 10.97 -4.25 -10.83
C VAL A 52 11.10 -5.22 -12.01
N SER A 53 11.82 -6.32 -11.80
CA SER A 53 12.26 -7.25 -12.86
C SER A 53 11.67 -8.66 -12.70
N GLY A 54 10.34 -8.80 -12.70
CA GLY A 54 9.69 -10.11 -12.76
C GLY A 54 9.58 -10.83 -11.42
N VAL A 55 9.22 -10.10 -10.37
CA VAL A 55 9.11 -10.66 -9.01
C VAL A 55 7.84 -11.50 -8.86
N SER A 56 7.96 -12.67 -8.23
CA SER A 56 6.84 -13.56 -7.91
C SER A 56 6.95 -14.06 -6.48
N PHE A 57 5.85 -13.99 -5.72
CA PHE A 57 5.77 -14.55 -4.37
C PHE A 57 4.31 -14.67 -3.92
N ASP A 58 4.11 -15.41 -2.83
CA ASP A 58 2.83 -15.57 -2.14
C ASP A 58 2.96 -15.10 -0.69
N LEU A 59 1.95 -14.38 -0.21
CA LEU A 59 1.79 -13.98 1.18
C LEU A 59 0.52 -14.63 1.71
N PHE A 60 0.66 -15.42 2.76
CA PHE A 60 -0.44 -16.17 3.39
C PHE A 60 -1.07 -15.37 4.54
N PRO A 61 -2.34 -15.63 4.88
CA PRO A 61 -2.99 -15.05 6.04
C PRO A 61 -2.14 -15.21 7.31
N GLY A 62 -2.04 -14.15 8.12
CA GLY A 62 -1.31 -14.16 9.38
C GLY A 62 0.22 -14.21 9.28
N HIS A 63 0.79 -14.12 8.07
CA HIS A 63 2.24 -14.06 7.87
C HIS A 63 2.70 -12.63 7.64
N THR A 64 3.94 -12.35 8.01
CA THR A 64 4.63 -11.09 7.73
C THR A 64 5.72 -11.34 6.70
N LEU A 65 5.67 -10.63 5.58
CA LEU A 65 6.70 -10.68 4.55
C LEU A 65 7.61 -9.44 4.64
N GLY A 66 8.91 -9.67 4.83
CA GLY A 66 9.94 -8.64 4.74
C GLY A 66 10.57 -8.59 3.36
N LEU A 67 10.62 -7.42 2.74
CA LEU A 67 11.37 -7.18 1.51
C LEU A 67 12.58 -6.28 1.80
N VAL A 68 13.79 -6.85 1.68
CA VAL A 68 15.05 -6.19 2.02
C VAL A 68 15.95 -6.04 0.79
N GLY A 69 16.84 -5.05 0.85
CA GLY A 69 17.79 -4.75 -0.23
C GLY A 69 18.27 -3.31 -0.18
N GLU A 70 19.27 -2.98 -0.97
CA GLU A 70 19.92 -1.67 -1.02
C GLU A 70 18.98 -0.53 -1.45
N SER A 71 19.36 0.72 -1.17
CA SER A 71 18.61 1.88 -1.65
C SER A 71 18.47 1.84 -3.18
N GLY A 72 17.26 2.10 -3.68
CA GLY A 72 17.00 2.10 -5.13
C GLY A 72 16.74 0.72 -5.77
N CYS A 73 16.85 -0.40 -5.06
CA CYS A 73 16.64 -1.74 -5.67
C CYS A 73 15.17 -2.09 -6.02
N GLY A 74 14.22 -1.16 -5.89
CA GLY A 74 12.83 -1.38 -6.30
C GLY A 74 11.85 -1.79 -5.20
N LYS A 75 12.24 -1.83 -3.92
CA LYS A 75 11.35 -2.22 -2.79
C LYS A 75 10.06 -1.39 -2.74
N SER A 76 10.19 -0.07 -2.67
CA SER A 76 9.05 0.84 -2.58
C SER A 76 8.21 0.82 -3.87
N THR A 77 8.84 0.57 -5.02
CA THR A 77 8.13 0.38 -6.29
C THR A 77 7.31 -0.90 -6.29
N THR A 78 7.85 -1.99 -5.75
CA THR A 78 7.18 -3.29 -5.61
C THR A 78 5.93 -3.15 -4.73
N GLY A 79 6.08 -2.60 -3.52
CA GLY A 79 4.94 -2.37 -2.60
C GLY A 79 3.84 -1.49 -3.21
N ARG A 80 4.21 -0.36 -3.84
CA ARG A 80 3.25 0.52 -4.52
C ARG A 80 2.58 -0.14 -5.73
N SER A 81 3.26 -1.06 -6.42
CA SER A 81 2.71 -1.77 -7.57
C SER A 81 1.72 -2.85 -7.15
N ILE A 82 1.96 -3.52 -6.02
CA ILE A 82 1.01 -4.48 -5.42
C ILE A 82 -0.33 -3.79 -5.12
N LEU A 83 -0.27 -2.60 -4.52
CA LEU A 83 -1.45 -1.80 -4.16
C LEU A 83 -2.11 -1.07 -5.34
N GLN A 84 -1.61 -1.27 -6.56
CA GLN A 84 -2.05 -0.56 -7.77
C GLN A 84 -1.98 0.98 -7.62
N LEU A 85 -1.07 1.49 -6.77
CA LEU A 85 -0.74 2.91 -6.72
C LEU A 85 0.16 3.28 -7.91
N LEU A 86 0.97 2.31 -8.35
CA LEU A 86 1.67 2.34 -9.62
C LEU A 86 1.17 1.15 -10.44
N ARG A 87 0.60 1.41 -11.62
CA ARG A 87 0.21 0.30 -12.50
C ARG A 87 1.46 -0.44 -12.98
N PRO A 88 1.55 -1.77 -12.80
CA PRO A 88 2.67 -2.54 -13.32
C PRO A 88 2.73 -2.45 -14.85
N THR A 89 3.92 -2.66 -15.40
CA THR A 89 4.12 -2.75 -16.85
C THR A 89 3.64 -4.12 -17.36
N SER A 90 3.87 -5.18 -16.60
CA SER A 90 3.30 -6.52 -16.82
C SER A 90 3.27 -7.32 -15.51
N GLY A 91 2.66 -8.50 -15.57
CA GLY A 91 2.43 -9.36 -14.41
C GLY A 91 1.07 -9.11 -13.76
N GLU A 92 0.76 -9.92 -12.77
CA GLU A 92 -0.54 -9.97 -12.10
C GLU A 92 -0.37 -9.87 -10.58
N VAL A 93 -1.35 -9.27 -9.92
CA VAL A 93 -1.41 -9.15 -8.47
C VAL A 93 -2.80 -9.54 -8.03
N PHE A 94 -2.89 -10.59 -7.23
CA PHE A 94 -4.15 -11.09 -6.69
C PHE A 94 -4.26 -10.73 -5.21
N TYR A 95 -5.46 -10.34 -4.78
CA TYR A 95 -5.84 -10.20 -3.38
C TYR A 95 -7.12 -10.98 -3.13
N GLY A 96 -7.09 -11.94 -2.21
CA GLY A 96 -8.23 -12.83 -1.95
C GLY A 96 -8.73 -13.55 -3.21
N GLY A 97 -7.83 -13.94 -4.11
CA GLY A 97 -8.15 -14.56 -5.40
C GLY A 97 -8.61 -13.61 -6.52
N ARG A 98 -8.80 -12.31 -6.23
CA ARG A 98 -9.20 -11.31 -7.24
C ARG A 98 -7.98 -10.61 -7.83
N ASP A 99 -7.84 -10.62 -9.15
CA ASP A 99 -6.77 -9.91 -9.86
C ASP A 99 -7.01 -8.39 -9.82
N LEU A 100 -6.14 -7.66 -9.14
CA LEU A 100 -6.18 -6.21 -8.97
C LEU A 100 -5.77 -5.46 -10.23
N THR A 101 -4.96 -6.05 -11.11
CA THR A 101 -4.44 -5.38 -12.31
C THR A 101 -5.54 -5.16 -13.36
N LYS A 102 -6.59 -5.98 -13.32
CA LYS A 102 -7.74 -5.91 -14.22
C LYS A 102 -8.84 -4.98 -13.73
N LEU A 103 -8.73 -4.47 -12.50
CA LEU A 103 -9.76 -3.61 -11.91
C LEU A 103 -9.63 -2.16 -12.38
N SER A 104 -10.79 -1.52 -12.56
CA SER A 104 -10.91 -0.08 -12.73
C SER A 104 -10.64 0.68 -11.43
N SER A 105 -10.42 1.99 -11.52
CA SER A 105 -10.23 2.84 -10.34
C SER A 105 -11.42 2.80 -9.38
N ALA A 106 -12.65 2.65 -9.90
CA ALA A 106 -13.85 2.56 -9.08
C ALA A 106 -13.92 1.23 -8.31
N GLU A 107 -13.51 0.13 -8.95
CA GLU A 107 -13.47 -1.20 -8.33
C GLU A 107 -12.31 -1.37 -7.34
N LEU A 108 -11.20 -0.65 -7.55
CA LEU A 108 -10.08 -0.64 -6.62
C LEU A 108 -10.39 0.11 -5.32
N ARG A 109 -11.27 1.12 -5.34
CA ARG A 109 -11.64 1.91 -4.14
C ARG A 109 -12.08 1.07 -2.95
N PRO A 110 -13.04 0.12 -3.07
CA PRO A 110 -13.41 -0.72 -1.94
C PRO A 110 -12.27 -1.64 -1.49
N VAL A 111 -11.51 -2.22 -2.43
CA VAL A 111 -10.38 -3.12 -2.09
C VAL A 111 -9.27 -2.39 -1.34
N ARG A 112 -9.01 -1.12 -1.68
CA ARG A 112 -8.03 -0.28 -0.97
C ARG A 112 -8.40 0.00 0.48
N ARG A 113 -9.62 -0.30 0.93
CA ARG A 113 -9.97 -0.27 2.35
C ARG A 113 -9.31 -1.39 3.14
N ASP A 114 -9.11 -2.54 2.50
CA ASP A 114 -8.50 -3.72 3.12
C ASP A 114 -6.97 -3.73 2.96
N LEU A 115 -6.44 -2.85 2.10
CA LEU A 115 -5.02 -2.75 1.75
C LEU A 115 -4.48 -1.34 2.05
N GLN A 116 -4.10 -1.09 3.30
CA GLN A 116 -3.54 0.18 3.75
C GLN A 116 -2.02 0.25 3.59
N ILE A 117 -1.49 1.45 3.34
CA ILE A 117 -0.05 1.71 3.27
C ILE A 117 0.36 2.75 4.30
N VAL A 118 1.51 2.51 4.93
CA VAL A 118 2.24 3.52 5.70
C VAL A 118 3.50 3.86 4.91
N PHE A 119 3.68 5.14 4.57
CA PHE A 119 4.84 5.57 3.79
C PHE A 119 6.09 5.73 4.67
N GLN A 120 7.27 5.53 4.07
CA GLN A 120 8.56 5.67 4.75
C GLN A 120 8.79 7.08 5.31
N ASP A 121 8.26 8.10 4.64
CA ASP A 121 8.17 9.46 5.16
C ASP A 121 6.71 9.73 5.56
N PRO A 122 6.37 9.56 6.85
CA PRO A 122 5.00 9.77 7.32
C PRO A 122 4.61 11.25 7.31
N TYR A 123 5.56 12.18 7.39
CA TYR A 123 5.26 13.62 7.38
C TYR A 123 4.74 14.09 6.02
N ALA A 124 5.21 13.47 4.94
CA ALA A 124 4.71 13.76 3.59
C ALA A 124 3.21 13.42 3.41
N SER A 125 2.63 12.62 4.31
CA SER A 125 1.21 12.25 4.28
C SER A 125 0.32 12.98 5.31
N LEU A 126 0.89 13.83 6.17
CA LEU A 126 0.15 14.54 7.21
C LEU A 126 0.10 16.04 6.90
N ASP A 127 -1.07 16.67 7.03
CA ASP A 127 -1.18 18.13 7.01
C ASP A 127 -0.92 18.68 8.43
N PRO A 128 0.18 19.41 8.67
CA PRO A 128 0.50 19.95 9.99
C PRO A 128 -0.51 21.03 10.46
N ARG A 129 -1.39 21.50 9.58
CA ARG A 129 -2.47 22.43 9.92
C ARG A 129 -3.71 21.73 10.48
N MET A 130 -3.78 20.40 10.40
CA MET A 130 -4.89 19.61 10.91
C MET A 130 -4.54 19.04 12.29
N PRO A 131 -5.48 19.03 13.26
CA PRO A 131 -5.27 18.34 14.51
C PRO A 131 -5.20 16.82 14.28
N VAL A 132 -4.48 16.12 15.17
CA VAL A 132 -4.31 14.65 15.09
C VAL A 132 -5.66 13.93 15.02
N SER A 133 -6.66 14.40 15.77
CA SER A 133 -8.01 13.83 15.74
C SER A 133 -8.67 13.89 14.37
N GLU A 134 -8.48 14.99 13.64
CA GLU A 134 -9.01 15.14 12.28
C GLU A 134 -8.21 14.31 11.27
N LEU A 135 -6.89 14.20 11.44
CA LEU A 135 -6.05 13.34 10.59
C LEU A 135 -6.43 11.85 10.72
N VAL A 136 -6.78 11.40 11.93
CA VAL A 136 -7.26 10.02 12.17
C VAL A 136 -8.70 9.84 11.68
N ALA A 137 -9.57 10.84 11.88
CA ALA A 137 -10.97 10.77 11.49
C ALA A 137 -11.19 10.87 9.96
N GLU A 138 -10.33 11.60 9.24
CA GLU A 138 -10.45 11.81 7.79
C GLU A 138 -10.60 10.50 6.98
N PRO A 139 -9.70 9.50 7.07
CA PRO A 139 -9.84 8.26 6.31
C PRO A 139 -11.10 7.48 6.70
N LEU A 140 -11.53 7.58 7.97
CA LEU A 140 -12.77 6.95 8.43
C LEU A 140 -14.00 7.61 7.82
N ARG A 141 -14.05 8.95 7.72
CA ARG A 141 -15.13 9.70 7.04
C ARG A 141 -15.16 9.42 5.54
N ILE A 142 -14.01 9.43 4.87
CA ILE A 142 -13.90 9.08 3.43
C ILE A 142 -14.44 7.67 3.14
N HIS A 143 -14.39 6.78 4.13
CA HIS A 143 -14.92 5.43 4.04
C HIS A 143 -16.30 5.23 4.68
N ASN A 144 -16.98 6.32 5.07
CA ASN A 144 -18.29 6.31 5.72
C ASN A 144 -18.33 5.42 6.98
N ARG A 145 -17.25 5.44 7.77
CA ARG A 145 -17.07 4.69 9.03
C ARG A 145 -17.10 5.59 10.26
N TYR A 146 -17.25 6.89 10.05
CA TYR A 146 -17.27 7.90 11.11
C TYR A 146 -18.25 9.01 10.71
N ASP A 147 -19.14 9.37 11.63
CA ASP A 147 -20.09 10.47 11.46
C ASP A 147 -19.60 11.74 12.19
N ASP A 148 -20.28 12.86 11.94
CA ASP A 148 -19.91 14.16 12.51
C ASP A 148 -20.16 14.26 14.04
N GLY A 149 -20.76 13.23 14.66
CA GLY A 149 -20.95 13.14 16.11
C GLY A 149 -19.67 12.82 16.89
N GLY A 150 -18.59 12.49 16.18
CA GLY A 150 -17.37 11.96 16.77
C GLY A 150 -16.39 12.95 17.40
N LYS A 151 -16.68 14.25 17.47
CA LYS A 151 -15.76 15.20 18.15
C LYS A 151 -15.62 14.93 19.66
N GLU A 152 -16.53 14.16 20.26
CA GLU A 152 -16.51 13.82 21.70
C GLU A 152 -15.68 12.57 22.04
N ARG A 153 -15.14 11.83 21.06
CA ARG A 153 -14.53 10.50 21.30
C ARG A 153 -13.08 10.34 20.82
N VAL A 154 -12.39 11.43 20.48
CA VAL A 154 -10.98 11.42 20.06
C VAL A 154 -10.16 12.39 20.89
#